data_AF-A0A950J3G8-F1
#
_entry.id   AF-A0A950J3G8-F1
#
_cell.length_a   1.000
_cell.length_b   1.000
_cell.length_c   1.000
_cell.angle_alpha   90.00
_cell.angle_beta   90.00
_cell.angle_gamma   90.00
#
_symmetry.space_group_name_H-M   'P 1'
#
loop_
_entity.id
_entity.type
_entity.pdbx_description
1 polymer ?
#
loop_
_entity_poly.entity_id
_entity_poly.type
_entity_poly.pdbx_seq_one_letter_code
_entity_poly.pdbx_strand_id
1 'polypeptide(L)'
;MSLELWSTVAAIGTFVVITATAIAAFVQLRHIRLSNQLAGLQSAFDMLMDPTVRELINYVRHDLADRMKDETFRAGLHEVPVDRREHPELYLCDMYNHVGSFVRNGLIDERVFLQTEWYNVNLYWRLLREAVTQARQSNPYVFENFEWLAARAKHWLDEHPHGNYPSNERRMVS
;
A
#
# COMPACT_ATOMS: atom_id res chain seq x y z
N MET A 1 -52.02 -27.03 27.39
CA MET A 1 -50.59 -27.38 27.45
C MET A 1 -49.96 -27.76 26.10
N SER A 2 -50.72 -28.04 25.02
CA SER A 2 -50.13 -28.37 23.72
C SER A 2 -49.68 -27.14 22.91
N LEU A 3 -50.47 -26.07 22.87
CA LEU A 3 -50.22 -24.91 21.99
C LEU A 3 -49.02 -24.06 22.42
N GLU A 4 -48.78 -23.89 23.72
CA GLU A 4 -47.63 -23.14 24.25
C GLU A 4 -46.30 -23.88 24.03
N LEU A 5 -46.31 -25.21 24.07
CA LEU A 5 -45.12 -26.01 23.75
C LEU A 5 -44.78 -25.88 22.27
N TRP A 6 -45.78 -25.95 21.39
CA TRP A 6 -45.61 -25.76 19.95
C TRP A 6 -45.14 -24.36 19.59
N SER A 7 -45.66 -23.31 20.24
CA SER A 7 -45.20 -21.94 19.99
C SER A 7 -43.77 -21.73 20.48
N THR A 8 -43.39 -22.31 21.61
CA THR A 8 -42.02 -22.24 22.14
C THR A 8 -41.03 -22.95 21.22
N VAL A 9 -41.38 -24.16 20.75
CA VAL A 9 -40.56 -24.90 19.78
C VAL A 9 -40.42 -24.13 18.47
N ALA A 10 -41.51 -23.53 17.98
CA ALA A 10 -41.47 -22.70 16.78
C ALA A 10 -40.55 -21.47 16.98
N ALA A 11 -40.66 -20.77 18.11
CA ALA A 11 -39.84 -19.60 18.43
C ALA A 11 -38.33 -19.95 18.53
N ILE A 12 -37.99 -21.07 19.18
CA ILE A 12 -36.62 -21.58 19.25
C ILE A 12 -36.11 -21.92 17.84
N GLY A 13 -36.94 -22.60 17.04
CA GLY A 13 -36.61 -22.92 15.64
C GLY A 13 -36.32 -21.67 14.82
N THR A 14 -37.18 -20.65 14.90
CA THR A 14 -36.97 -19.37 14.23
C THR A 14 -35.69 -18.68 14.69
N PHE A 15 -35.41 -18.67 16.00
CA PHE A 15 -34.19 -18.08 16.55
C PHE A 15 -32.92 -18.76 16.03
N VAL A 16 -32.91 -20.10 15.97
CA VAL A 16 -31.78 -20.88 15.44
C VAL A 16 -31.56 -20.56 13.96
N VAL A 17 -32.63 -20.50 13.16
CA VAL A 17 -32.54 -20.14 11.74
C VAL A 17 -31.97 -18.74 11.56
N ILE A 18 -32.50 -17.74 12.27
CA ILE A 18 -32.01 -16.35 12.18
C ILE A 18 -30.53 -16.28 12.58
N THR A 19 -30.14 -16.96 13.65
CA THR A 19 -28.75 -17.00 14.11
C THR A 19 -27.83 -17.63 13.07
N ALA A 20 -28.24 -18.76 12.49
CA ALA A 20 -27.48 -19.42 11.42
C ALA A 20 -27.36 -18.52 10.18
N THR A 21 -28.44 -17.84 9.77
CA THR A 21 -28.42 -16.89 8.65
C THR A 21 -27.50 -15.70 8.93
N ALA A 22 -27.51 -15.14 10.15
CA ALA A 22 -26.62 -14.06 10.54
C ALA A 22 -25.15 -14.49 10.47
N ILE A 23 -24.80 -15.66 11.02
CA ILE A 23 -23.44 -16.21 10.94
C ILE A 23 -23.02 -16.41 9.48
N ALA A 24 -23.89 -17.00 8.64
CA ALA A 24 -23.61 -17.18 7.22
C ALA A 24 -23.40 -15.84 6.49
N ALA A 25 -24.20 -14.81 6.81
CA ALA A 25 -24.04 -13.46 6.26
C ALA A 25 -22.70 -12.83 6.68
N PHE A 26 -22.28 -12.98 7.94
CA PHE A 26 -20.97 -12.53 8.40
C PHE A 26 -19.81 -13.22 7.68
N VAL A 27 -19.92 -14.53 7.45
CA VAL A 27 -18.92 -15.30 6.69
C VAL A 27 -18.88 -14.82 5.23
N GLN A 28 -20.03 -14.59 4.59
CA GLN A 28 -20.11 -14.04 3.24
C GLN A 28 -19.47 -12.65 3.14
N LEU A 29 -19.76 -11.75 4.09
CA LEU A 29 -19.14 -10.42 4.14
C LEU A 29 -17.61 -10.51 4.29
N ARG A 30 -17.11 -11.45 5.10
CA ARG A 30 -15.67 -11.70 5.23
C ARG A 30 -15.06 -12.16 3.91
N HIS A 31 -15.71 -13.07 3.17
CA HIS A 31 -15.23 -13.51 1.87
C HIS A 31 -15.20 -12.37 0.84
N ILE A 32 -16.23 -11.53 0.80
CA ILE A 32 -16.26 -10.35 -0.08
C ILE A 32 -15.13 -9.39 0.26
N ARG A 33 -14.86 -9.17 1.56
CA ARG A 33 -13.75 -8.31 2.00
C ARG A 33 -12.39 -8.86 1.57
N LEU A 34 -12.16 -10.16 1.73
CA LEU A 34 -10.93 -10.83 1.27
C LEU A 34 -10.78 -10.75 -0.26
N SER A 35 -11.88 -10.93 -1.00
CA SER A 35 -11.88 -10.83 -2.47
C SER A 35 -11.51 -9.41 -2.94
N ASN A 36 -12.09 -8.38 -2.31
CA ASN A 36 -11.75 -6.99 -2.62
C ASN A 36 -10.29 -6.65 -2.30
N GLN A 37 -9.74 -7.22 -1.22
CA GLN A 37 -8.32 -7.06 -0.87
C GLN A 37 -7.40 -7.69 -1.91
N LEU A 38 -7.75 -8.86 -2.45
CA LEU A 38 -6.99 -9.49 -3.53
C LEU A 38 -7.00 -8.65 -4.80
N ALA A 39 -8.14 -8.06 -5.17
CA ALA A 39 -8.22 -7.18 -6.34
C ALA A 39 -7.39 -5.89 -6.16
N GLY A 40 -7.41 -5.28 -4.98
CA GLY A 40 -6.58 -4.11 -4.67
C GLY A 40 -5.08 -4.42 -4.68
N LEU A 41 -4.70 -5.58 -4.13
CA LEU A 41 -3.32 -6.06 -4.14
C LEU A 41 -2.84 -6.35 -5.58
N GLN A 42 -3.68 -6.98 -6.40
CA GLN A 42 -3.38 -7.23 -7.80
C GLN A 42 -3.21 -5.92 -8.59
N SER A 43 -4.10 -4.94 -8.41
CA SER A 43 -3.96 -3.64 -9.07
C SER A 43 -2.67 -2.91 -8.67
N ALA A 44 -2.27 -3.00 -7.40
CA ALA A 44 -0.99 -2.44 -6.96
C ALA A 44 0.20 -3.17 -7.58
N PHE A 45 0.17 -4.51 -7.66
CA PHE A 45 1.23 -5.28 -8.31
C PHE A 45 1.29 -5.01 -9.82
N ASP A 46 0.16 -4.96 -10.52
CA ASP A 46 0.11 -4.66 -11.95
C ASP A 46 0.72 -3.28 -12.23
N MET A 47 0.45 -2.30 -11.36
CA MET A 47 1.06 -0.97 -11.45
C MET A 47 2.57 -1.01 -11.19
N LEU A 48 3.04 -1.76 -10.18
CA LEU A 48 4.47 -1.89 -9.85
C LEU A 48 5.27 -2.66 -10.91
N MET A 49 4.63 -3.61 -11.59
CA MET A 49 5.24 -4.50 -12.58
C MET A 49 5.15 -3.97 -14.01
N ASP A 50 4.54 -2.79 -14.21
CA ASP A 50 4.43 -2.18 -15.53
C ASP A 50 5.84 -1.93 -16.13
N PRO A 51 6.11 -2.37 -17.37
CA PRO A 51 7.41 -2.17 -18.01
C PRO A 51 7.88 -0.71 -18.06
N THR A 52 6.95 0.25 -18.12
CA THR A 52 7.25 1.70 -18.12
C THR A 52 7.83 2.16 -16.77
N VAL A 53 7.48 1.48 -15.68
CA VAL A 53 8.04 1.75 -14.34
C VAL A 53 9.52 1.39 -14.29
N ARG A 54 9.99 0.47 -15.15
CA ARG A 54 11.42 0.11 -15.19
C ARG A 54 12.30 1.27 -15.65
N GLU A 55 11.90 2.00 -16.68
CA GLU A 55 12.63 3.17 -17.17
C GLU A 55 12.65 4.27 -16.11
N LEU A 56 11.51 4.48 -15.46
CA LEU A 56 11.38 5.42 -14.36
C LEU A 56 12.26 5.05 -13.15
N ILE A 57 12.29 3.78 -12.78
CA ILE A 57 13.18 3.27 -11.72
C ILE A 57 14.64 3.50 -12.10
N ASN A 58 15.02 3.25 -13.35
CA ASN A 58 16.39 3.48 -13.80
C ASN A 58 16.77 4.97 -13.70
N TYR A 59 15.89 5.86 -14.15
CA TYR A 59 16.07 7.31 -14.05
C TYR A 59 16.23 7.75 -12.58
N VAL A 60 15.32 7.33 -11.69
CA VAL A 60 15.37 7.69 -10.27
C VAL A 60 16.64 7.16 -9.58
N ARG A 61 17.12 5.98 -9.97
CA ARG A 61 18.32 5.36 -9.37
C ARG A 61 19.63 5.96 -9.84
N HIS A 62 19.71 6.43 -11.08
CA HIS A 62 21.00 6.79 -11.69
C HIS A 62 21.09 8.27 -12.07
N ASP A 63 19.99 8.89 -12.52
CA ASP A 63 20.03 10.21 -13.15
C ASP A 63 19.48 11.32 -12.23
N LEU A 64 18.48 11.00 -11.40
CA LEU A 64 17.77 12.00 -10.59
C LEU A 64 18.71 12.78 -9.67
N ALA A 65 19.67 12.11 -9.04
CA ALA A 65 20.61 12.76 -8.12
C ALA A 65 21.47 13.84 -8.81
N ASP A 66 21.83 13.64 -10.08
CA ASP A 66 22.56 14.64 -10.85
C ASP A 66 21.64 15.72 -11.39
N ARG A 67 20.42 15.37 -11.83
CA ARG A 67 19.40 16.31 -12.26
C ARG A 67 18.99 17.29 -11.16
N MET A 68 18.88 16.83 -9.92
CA MET A 68 18.56 17.67 -8.76
C MET A 68 19.63 18.73 -8.44
N LYS A 69 20.84 18.63 -9.00
CA LYS A 69 21.87 19.68 -8.87
C LYS A 69 21.60 20.89 -9.78
N ASP A 70 20.80 20.70 -10.84
CA ASP A 70 20.40 21.78 -11.74
C ASP A 70 19.35 22.67 -11.05
N GLU A 71 19.62 23.97 -11.02
CA GLU A 71 18.71 24.96 -10.45
C GLU A 71 17.44 25.09 -11.28
N THR A 72 17.52 25.00 -12.60
CA THR A 72 16.36 25.08 -13.50
C THR A 72 15.42 23.91 -13.25
N PHE A 73 15.99 22.70 -13.12
CA PHE A 73 15.22 21.51 -12.79
C PHE A 73 14.53 21.66 -11.44
N ARG A 74 15.23 22.07 -10.39
CA ARG A 74 14.59 22.27 -9.07
C ARG A 74 13.52 23.35 -9.11
N ALA A 75 13.72 24.43 -9.86
CA ALA A 75 12.73 25.49 -10.03
C ALA A 75 11.43 24.98 -10.66
N GLY A 76 11.52 24.05 -11.63
CA GLY A 76 10.35 23.39 -12.23
C GLY A 76 9.46 22.65 -11.23
N LEU A 77 10.04 22.10 -10.14
CA LEU A 77 9.26 21.46 -9.07
C LEU A 77 8.38 22.43 -8.26
N HIS A 78 8.62 23.74 -8.38
CA HIS A 78 7.80 24.76 -7.71
C HIS A 78 6.61 25.21 -8.57
N GLU A 79 6.54 24.81 -9.84
CA GLU A 79 5.44 25.16 -10.73
C GLU A 79 4.12 24.49 -10.31
N VAL A 80 3.00 25.15 -10.61
CA VAL A 80 1.66 24.65 -10.30
C VAL A 80 0.79 24.73 -11.56
N PRO A 81 0.47 23.61 -12.22
CA PRO A 81 0.93 22.24 -11.96
C PRO A 81 2.38 22.00 -12.42
N VAL A 82 3.12 21.13 -11.73
CA VAL A 82 4.45 20.67 -12.18
C VAL A 82 4.31 19.87 -13.48
N ASP A 83 5.13 20.18 -14.49
CA ASP A 83 5.18 19.39 -15.73
C ASP A 83 5.82 18.02 -15.48
N ARG A 84 4.99 16.96 -15.57
CA ARG A 84 5.43 15.58 -15.34
C ARG A 84 6.29 15.01 -16.46
N ARG A 85 6.36 15.67 -17.63
CA ARG A 85 7.27 15.30 -18.72
C ARG A 85 8.69 15.73 -18.40
N GLU A 86 8.84 16.85 -17.72
CA GLU A 86 10.13 17.35 -17.23
C GLU A 86 10.51 16.71 -15.90
N HIS A 87 9.51 16.38 -15.06
CA HIS A 87 9.65 15.74 -13.75
C HIS A 87 9.07 14.32 -13.70
N PRO A 88 9.65 13.35 -14.44
CA PRO A 88 9.12 12.00 -14.49
C PRO A 88 9.21 11.28 -13.14
N GLU A 89 10.15 11.64 -12.26
CA GLU A 89 10.30 11.09 -10.91
C GLU A 89 9.02 11.20 -10.07
N LEU A 90 8.19 12.21 -10.34
CA LEU A 90 6.93 12.41 -9.63
C LEU A 90 5.88 11.35 -9.97
N TYR A 91 5.98 10.64 -11.11
CA TYR A 91 5.14 9.48 -11.36
C TYR A 91 5.43 8.35 -10.36
N LEU A 92 6.69 8.18 -9.95
CA LEU A 92 7.07 7.16 -8.97
C LEU A 92 6.54 7.56 -7.59
N CYS A 93 6.59 8.87 -7.28
CA CYS A 93 5.94 9.42 -6.09
C CYS A 93 4.42 9.18 -6.09
N ASP A 94 3.73 9.46 -7.20
CA ASP A 94 2.28 9.23 -7.33
C ASP A 94 1.92 7.76 -7.14
N MET A 95 2.68 6.86 -7.74
CA MET A 95 2.48 5.42 -7.61
C MET A 95 2.55 4.98 -6.15
N TYR A 96 3.63 5.32 -5.44
CA TYR A 96 3.75 4.98 -4.02
C TYR A 96 2.76 5.74 -3.13
N ASN A 97 2.31 6.93 -3.54
CA ASN A 97 1.27 7.66 -2.83
C ASN A 97 -0.10 6.97 -2.95
N HIS A 98 -0.45 6.43 -4.12
CA HIS A 98 -1.66 5.61 -4.29
C HIS A 98 -1.58 4.32 -3.47
N VAL A 99 -0.45 3.59 -3.57
CA VAL A 99 -0.23 2.37 -2.79
C VAL A 99 -0.32 2.66 -1.30
N GLY A 100 0.32 3.74 -0.83
CA GLY A 100 0.25 4.18 0.56
C GLY A 100 -1.19 4.46 1.00
N SER A 101 -2.00 5.09 0.13
CA SER A 101 -3.42 5.31 0.40
C SER A 101 -4.20 3.99 0.53
N PHE A 102 -3.95 3.03 -0.34
CA PHE A 102 -4.62 1.72 -0.28
C PHE A 102 -4.25 0.92 0.96
N VAL A 103 -2.98 0.94 1.35
CA VAL A 103 -2.50 0.31 2.60
C VAL A 103 -3.10 1.00 3.81
N ARG A 104 -3.04 2.33 3.88
CA ARG A 104 -3.55 3.13 5.01
C ARG A 104 -5.04 2.94 5.25
N ASN A 105 -5.82 2.73 4.18
CA ASN A 105 -7.27 2.50 4.25
C ASN A 105 -7.65 1.01 4.39
N GLY A 106 -6.68 0.09 4.49
CA GLY A 106 -6.91 -1.34 4.71
C GLY A 106 -7.46 -2.10 3.49
N LEU A 107 -7.34 -1.51 2.29
CA LEU A 107 -7.62 -2.20 1.02
C LEU A 107 -6.49 -3.19 0.71
N ILE A 108 -5.26 -2.83 1.07
CA ILE A 108 -4.10 -3.72 1.04
C ILE A 108 -3.68 -3.96 2.50
N ASP A 109 -3.52 -5.21 2.88
CA ASP A 109 -2.99 -5.54 4.22
C ASP A 109 -1.53 -5.07 4.34
N GLU A 110 -1.28 -4.22 5.33
CA GLU A 110 0.04 -3.60 5.55
C GLU A 110 1.13 -4.65 5.75
N ARG A 111 0.86 -5.68 6.55
CA ARG A 111 1.85 -6.71 6.85
C ARG A 111 2.21 -7.53 5.61
N VAL A 112 1.21 -7.92 4.83
CA VAL A 112 1.41 -8.65 3.56
C VAL A 112 2.22 -7.80 2.58
N PHE A 113 1.87 -6.52 2.44
CA PHE A 113 2.57 -5.63 1.52
C PHE A 113 4.03 -5.38 1.96
N LEU A 114 4.24 -5.00 3.22
CA LEU A 114 5.57 -4.68 3.74
C LEU A 114 6.48 -5.90 3.77
N GLN A 115 5.97 -7.12 3.98
CA GLN A 115 6.79 -8.33 3.91
C GLN A 115 7.52 -8.48 2.57
N THR A 116 6.92 -8.01 1.48
CA THR A 116 7.50 -8.07 0.13
C THR A 116 8.23 -6.78 -0.26
N GLU A 117 7.63 -5.61 0.03
CA GLU A 117 8.05 -4.35 -0.59
C GLU A 117 8.79 -3.37 0.34
N TRP A 118 9.00 -3.70 1.62
CA TRP A 118 9.63 -2.79 2.58
C TRP A 118 10.95 -2.19 2.10
N TYR A 119 11.76 -2.99 1.40
CA TYR A 119 13.07 -2.57 0.90
C TYR A 119 12.93 -1.50 -0.18
N ASN A 120 12.06 -1.74 -1.17
CA ASN A 120 11.82 -0.84 -2.28
C ASN A 120 11.21 0.49 -1.81
N VAL A 121 10.20 0.43 -0.93
CA VAL A 121 9.59 1.64 -0.36
C VAL A 121 10.64 2.52 0.32
N ASN A 122 11.47 1.94 1.20
CA ASN A 122 12.53 2.68 1.89
C ASN A 122 13.57 3.26 0.92
N LEU A 123 13.98 2.47 -0.08
CA LEU A 123 14.96 2.88 -1.08
C LEU A 123 14.45 4.07 -1.89
N TYR A 124 13.24 3.99 -2.44
CA TYR A 124 12.71 5.04 -3.30
C TYR A 124 12.34 6.28 -2.51
N TRP A 125 11.83 6.16 -1.29
CA TRP A 125 11.65 7.32 -0.42
C TRP A 125 12.97 8.07 -0.21
N ARG A 126 14.06 7.33 0.07
CA ARG A 126 15.39 7.96 0.25
C ARG A 126 15.87 8.70 -0.99
N LEU A 127 15.61 8.18 -2.19
CA LEU A 127 16.01 8.80 -3.46
C LEU A 127 15.12 10.01 -3.81
N LEU A 128 13.82 9.93 -3.54
CA LEU A 128 12.83 10.91 -3.97
C LEU A 128 12.58 12.04 -2.94
N ARG A 129 12.98 11.86 -1.67
CA ARG A 129 12.67 12.81 -0.59
C ARG A 129 13.06 14.25 -0.90
N GLU A 130 14.14 14.47 -1.65
CA GLU A 130 14.59 15.82 -2.00
C GLU A 130 13.63 16.48 -3.00
N ALA A 131 13.25 15.78 -4.06
CA ALA A 131 12.25 16.25 -5.02
C ALA A 131 10.89 16.51 -4.34
N VAL A 132 10.47 15.61 -3.44
CA VAL A 132 9.26 15.81 -2.61
C VAL A 132 9.38 17.07 -1.75
N THR A 133 10.55 17.31 -1.15
CA THR A 133 10.79 18.52 -0.33
C THR A 133 10.69 19.79 -1.16
N GLN A 134 11.22 19.80 -2.40
CA GLN A 134 11.08 20.95 -3.31
C GLN A 134 9.62 21.17 -3.71
N ALA A 135 8.91 20.12 -4.12
CA ALA A 135 7.50 20.21 -4.49
C ALA A 135 6.61 20.72 -3.34
N ARG A 136 6.96 20.37 -2.09
CA ARG A 136 6.25 20.82 -0.88
C ARG A 136 6.37 22.31 -0.57
N GLN A 137 7.31 23.02 -1.20
CA GLN A 137 7.37 24.48 -1.06
C GLN A 137 6.14 25.15 -1.69
N SER A 138 5.61 24.58 -2.77
CA SER A 138 4.40 25.07 -3.44
C SER A 138 3.14 24.31 -3.02
N ASN A 139 3.26 23.04 -2.64
CA ASN A 139 2.14 22.22 -2.17
C ASN A 139 2.52 21.39 -0.92
N PRO A 140 2.32 21.92 0.29
CA PRO A 140 2.83 21.32 1.53
C PRO A 140 2.40 19.87 1.81
N TYR A 141 1.24 19.46 1.28
CA TYR A 141 0.61 18.17 1.58
C TYR A 141 0.81 17.13 0.46
N VAL A 142 1.66 17.41 -0.53
CA VAL A 142 1.90 16.47 -1.61
C VAL A 142 2.63 15.22 -1.08
N PHE A 143 2.19 14.05 -1.55
CA PHE A 143 2.79 12.74 -1.27
C PHE A 143 2.77 12.29 0.20
N GLU A 144 1.85 12.79 1.03
CA GLU A 144 1.73 12.38 2.44
C GLU A 144 1.56 10.87 2.63
N ASN A 145 0.80 10.19 1.75
CA ASN A 145 0.61 8.75 1.89
C ASN A 145 1.87 7.96 1.51
N PHE A 146 2.69 8.48 0.60
CA PHE A 146 3.99 7.89 0.30
C PHE A 146 4.94 8.03 1.50
N GLU A 147 5.03 9.22 2.10
CA GLU A 147 5.83 9.45 3.30
C GLU A 147 5.37 8.58 4.46
N TRP A 148 4.06 8.50 4.69
CA TRP A 148 3.49 7.60 5.70
C TRP A 148 3.88 6.15 5.44
N LEU A 149 3.76 5.66 4.20
CA LEU A 149 4.14 4.30 3.83
C LEU A 149 5.64 4.05 4.05
N ALA A 150 6.48 5.04 3.75
CA ALA A 150 7.92 4.97 4.01
C ALA A 150 8.23 4.90 5.51
N ALA A 151 7.52 5.65 6.34
CA ALA A 151 7.63 5.54 7.80
C ALA A 151 7.25 4.13 8.29
N ARG A 152 6.17 3.55 7.76
CA ARG A 152 5.76 2.16 8.08
C ARG A 152 6.81 1.13 7.63
N ALA A 153 7.35 1.28 6.43
CA ALA A 153 8.41 0.42 5.92
C ALA A 153 9.70 0.53 6.76
N LYS A 154 10.01 1.71 7.29
CA LYS A 154 11.12 1.88 8.23
C LYS A 154 10.86 1.14 9.54
N HIS A 155 9.66 1.27 10.12
CA HIS A 155 9.30 0.52 11.33
C HIS A 155 9.40 -0.99 11.14
N TRP A 156 8.94 -1.50 9.98
CA TRP A 156 9.05 -2.91 9.64
C TRP A 156 10.51 -3.41 9.64
N LEU A 157 11.43 -2.62 9.06
CA LEU A 157 12.86 -2.94 9.06
C LEU A 157 13.44 -2.93 10.48
N ASP A 158 13.06 -1.94 11.30
CA ASP A 158 13.52 -1.83 12.68
C ASP A 158 13.03 -3.03 13.53
N GLU A 159 11.85 -3.58 13.23
CA GLU A 159 11.31 -4.81 13.86
C GLU A 159 11.92 -6.11 13.30
N HIS A 160 12.39 -6.10 12.04
CA HIS A 160 12.94 -7.27 11.35
C HIS A 160 14.35 -6.99 10.78
N PRO A 161 15.34 -6.66 11.62
CA PRO A 161 16.67 -6.22 11.16
C PRO A 161 17.44 -7.28 10.36
N HIS A 162 17.06 -8.56 10.50
CA HIS A 162 17.67 -9.69 9.79
C HIS A 162 16.74 -10.28 8.71
N GLY A 163 15.69 -9.52 8.34
CA GLY A 163 14.61 -9.95 7.47
C GLY A 163 13.60 -10.85 8.18
N ASN A 164 12.55 -11.23 7.44
CA ASN A 164 11.47 -12.10 7.91
C ASN A 164 11.52 -13.48 7.23
N TYR A 165 12.72 -14.05 7.12
CA TYR A 165 12.88 -15.42 6.61
C TYR A 165 12.39 -16.42 7.67
N PRO A 166 11.60 -17.44 7.32
CA PRO A 166 11.09 -18.40 8.31
C PRO A 166 12.24 -19.04 9.12
N SER A 167 12.17 -18.93 10.44
CA SER A 167 13.26 -19.37 11.33
C SER A 167 13.45 -20.89 11.35
N ASN A 168 12.44 -21.64 10.93
CA ASN A 168 12.45 -23.09 10.85
C ASN A 168 12.94 -23.64 9.50
N GLU A 169 13.24 -22.78 8.53
CA GLU A 169 13.68 -23.18 7.20
C GLU A 169 15.18 -22.99 6.99
N ARG A 170 15.80 -23.84 6.16
CA ARG A 170 17.23 -23.73 5.84
C ARG A 170 17.44 -22.78 4.66
N ARG A 171 18.24 -21.74 4.85
CA ARG A 171 18.67 -20.86 3.74
C ARG A 171 19.47 -21.65 2.71
N MET A 172 19.18 -21.43 1.43
CA MET A 172 19.88 -22.05 0.30
C MET A 172 21.20 -21.37 -0.05
N VAL A 173 21.34 -20.09 0.33
CA VAL A 173 22.55 -19.29 0.12
C VAL A 173 22.93 -18.70 1.47
N SER A 174 24.11 -19.07 1.95
CA SER A 174 24.74 -18.55 3.18
C SER A 174 25.85 -17.57 2.84
#